data_AF-A0A1H1AQ63-F1
#
_entry.id   AF-A0A1H1AQ63-F1
#
_cell.length_a   1.000
_cell.length_b   1.000
_cell.length_c   1.000
_cell.angle_alpha   90.00
_cell.angle_beta   90.00
_cell.angle_gamma   90.00
#
_symmetry.space_group_name_H-M   'P 1'
#
loop_
_entity.id
_entity.type
_entity.pdbx_description
1 polymer ?
#
loop_
_entity_poly.entity_id
_entity_poly.type
_entity_poly.pdbx_seq_one_letter_code
_entity_poly.pdbx_strand_id
1 'polypeptide(L)' 'MTAEEYRQKRNNDYYFCYSWYQQDFLKEKGLFFITSAYSIGGNNDRFYLFEKTPELQEALKEYQEKSKKLGFEKGYHSKK' A
#
# COMPACT_ATOMS: atom_id res chain seq x y z
N MET A 1 -12.06 10.05 24.79
CA MET A 1 -11.40 9.94 23.47
C MET A 1 -11.96 11.03 22.57
N THR A 2 -11.17 12.03 22.24
CA THR A 2 -11.56 13.18 21.42
C THR A 2 -11.55 12.82 19.93
N ALA A 3 -12.22 13.62 19.09
CA ALA A 3 -12.30 13.39 17.64
C ALA A 3 -10.92 13.44 16.94
N GLU A 4 -9.95 14.16 17.51
CA GLU A 4 -8.56 14.21 17.04
C GLU A 4 -7.80 12.92 17.37
N GLU A 5 -7.99 12.34 18.57
CA GLU A 5 -7.40 11.05 18.93
C GLU A 5 -7.91 9.92 18.00
N TYR A 6 -9.19 9.97 17.60
CA TYR A 6 -9.78 9.05 16.62
C TYR A 6 -9.25 9.24 15.19
N ARG A 7 -8.93 10.48 14.79
CA ARG A 7 -8.30 10.77 13.48
C ARG A 7 -6.86 10.27 13.43
N GLN A 8 -6.10 10.45 14.50
CA GLN A 8 -4.72 9.98 14.59
C GLN A 8 -4.63 8.44 14.55
N LYS A 9 -5.58 7.75 15.20
CA LYS A 9 -5.64 6.27 15.24
C LYS A 9 -5.84 5.64 13.85
N ARG A 10 -6.69 6.23 13.00
CA ARG A 10 -6.99 5.71 11.65
C ARG A 10 -5.80 5.66 10.69
N ASN A 11 -4.79 6.51 10.86
CA ASN A 11 -3.57 6.45 10.04
C ASN A 11 -2.65 5.29 10.43
N ASN A 12 -2.80 4.76 11.64
CA ASN A 12 -1.94 3.70 12.13
C ASN A 12 -2.43 2.30 11.77
N ASP A 13 -3.73 2.08 11.60
CA ASP A 13 -4.27 0.73 11.44
C ASP A 13 -4.34 0.25 9.98
N TYR A 14 -4.30 1.19 9.02
CA TYR A 14 -4.46 0.86 7.59
C TYR A 14 -3.25 1.26 6.74
N TYR A 15 -2.98 0.46 5.72
CA TYR A 15 -1.96 0.67 4.72
C TYR A 15 -2.60 1.05 3.38
N PHE A 16 -2.19 2.19 2.83
CA PHE A 16 -2.62 2.66 1.51
C PHE A 16 -1.59 2.25 0.46
N CYS A 17 -1.99 1.38 -0.46
CA CYS A 17 -1.18 0.93 -1.59
C CYS A 17 -1.62 1.65 -2.86
N TYR A 18 -0.69 2.35 -3.51
CA TYR A 18 -0.94 3.08 -4.77
C TYR A 18 -0.28 2.40 -5.99
N SER A 19 0.41 1.28 -5.78
CA SER A 19 1.14 0.57 -6.84
C SER A 19 0.39 -0.68 -7.26
N TRP A 20 0.06 -0.78 -8.55
CA TRP A 20 -0.52 -1.98 -9.15
C TRP A 20 0.37 -3.21 -8.92
N TYR A 21 1.67 -3.11 -9.19
CA TYR A 21 2.62 -4.23 -9.06
C TYR A 21 2.72 -4.75 -7.62
N GLN A 22 2.67 -3.83 -6.66
CA GLN A 22 2.72 -4.20 -5.26
C GLN A 22 1.40 -4.84 -4.82
N GLN A 23 0.26 -4.33 -5.27
CA GLN A 23 -1.04 -4.95 -5.00
C GLN A 23 -1.13 -6.36 -5.60
N ASP A 24 -0.62 -6.55 -6.80
CA ASP A 24 -0.60 -7.86 -7.47
C ASP A 24 0.28 -8.87 -6.71
N PHE A 25 1.48 -8.46 -6.29
CA PHE A 25 2.34 -9.28 -5.42
C PHE A 25 1.66 -9.65 -4.09
N LEU A 26 0.99 -8.70 -3.44
CA LEU A 26 0.25 -8.97 -2.21
C LEU A 26 -0.89 -9.97 -2.45
N LYS A 27 -1.58 -9.88 -3.60
CA LYS A 27 -2.61 -10.83 -4.00
C LYS A 27 -2.05 -12.23 -4.24
N GLU A 28 -0.88 -12.36 -4.86
CA GLU A 28 -0.18 -13.65 -5.02
C GLU A 28 0.15 -14.30 -3.67
N LYS A 29 0.40 -13.48 -2.63
CA LYS A 29 0.61 -13.92 -1.24
C LYS A 29 -0.68 -14.24 -0.50
N GLY A 30 -1.84 -14.11 -1.14
CA GLY A 30 -3.14 -14.31 -0.50
C GLY A 30 -3.61 -13.15 0.36
N LEU A 31 -2.95 -12.00 0.30
CA LEU A 31 -3.33 -10.79 1.03
C LEU A 31 -4.25 -9.93 0.15
N PHE A 32 -5.48 -9.75 0.61
CA PHE A 32 -6.51 -8.99 -0.10
C PHE A 32 -6.75 -7.63 0.57
N PHE A 33 -7.02 -6.62 -0.25
CA PHE A 33 -7.40 -5.30 0.24
C PHE A 33 -8.85 -5.31 0.76
N ILE A 34 -9.12 -4.49 1.77
CA ILE A 34 -10.46 -4.25 2.31
C ILE A 34 -11.32 -3.51 1.28
N THR A 35 -10.73 -2.48 0.66
CA THR A 35 -11.43 -1.65 -0.32
C THR A 35 -10.45 -1.03 -1.31
N SER A 36 -10.96 -0.62 -2.46
CA SER A 36 -10.24 0.19 -3.44
C SER A 36 -11.08 1.39 -3.82
N ALA A 37 -10.47 2.57 -3.87
CA ALA A 37 -11.16 3.80 -4.24
C ALA A 37 -10.23 4.74 -5.01
N TYR A 38 -10.81 5.80 -5.56
CA TYR A 38 -10.09 6.86 -6.25
C TYR A 38 -9.94 8.07 -5.34
N SER A 39 -8.74 8.65 -5.30
CA SER A 39 -8.49 9.87 -4.54
C SER A 39 -9.08 11.08 -5.26
N ILE A 40 -10.13 11.68 -4.70
CA ILE A 40 -10.80 12.85 -5.28
C ILE A 40 -9.98 14.10 -4.94
N GLY A 41 -9.54 14.84 -5.96
CA GLY A 41 -8.85 16.14 -5.83
C GLY A 41 -7.36 16.12 -6.19
N GLY A 42 -6.72 14.94 -6.22
CA GLY A 42 -5.36 14.76 -6.74
C GLY A 42 -5.34 14.32 -8.20
N ASN A 43 -4.39 13.46 -8.57
CA ASN A 43 -4.28 12.84 -9.90
C ASN A 43 -5.42 11.84 -10.24
N ASN A 44 -6.48 11.75 -9.41
CA ASN A 44 -7.48 10.68 -9.50
C ASN A 44 -6.82 9.28 -9.46
N ASP A 45 -5.79 9.13 -8.64
CA ASP A 45 -5.09 7.85 -8.50
C ASP A 45 -5.95 6.85 -7.73
N ARG A 46 -5.98 5.61 -8.22
CA ARG A 46 -6.58 4.49 -7.52
C ARG A 46 -5.67 4.06 -6.37
N PHE A 47 -6.24 3.81 -5.21
CA PHE A 47 -5.56 3.18 -4.09
C PHE A 47 -6.29 1.95 -3.60
N TYR A 48 -5.55 1.07 -2.95
CA TYR A 48 -6.02 -0.14 -2.30
C TYR A 48 -5.71 -0.03 -0.81
N LEU A 49 -6.72 -0.28 0.02
CA LEU A 49 -6.63 -0.17 1.48
C LEU A 49 -6.47 -1.55 2.09
N PHE A 50 -5.40 -1.77 2.84
CA PHE A 50 -5.14 -3.00 3.57
C PHE A 50 -5.15 -2.75 5.08
N GLU A 51 -5.50 -3.77 5.86
CA GLU A 51 -5.26 -3.76 7.30
C GLU A 51 -3.76 -3.99 7.58
N LYS A 52 -3.17 -3.26 8.52
CA LYS A 52 -1.78 -3.51 8.92
C LYS A 52 -1.68 -4.74 9.81
N THR A 53 -1.59 -5.90 9.17
CA THR A 53 -1.26 -7.16 9.83
C THR A 53 0.26 -7.39 9.83
N PRO A 54 0.80 -8.20 10.76
CA PRO A 54 2.19 -8.64 10.71
C PRO A 54 2.56 -9.30 9.38
N GLU A 55 1.65 -10.12 8.84
CA GLU A 55 1.79 -10.79 7.53
C GLU A 55 1.95 -9.79 6.38
N LEU A 56 1.17 -8.70 6.41
CA LEU A 56 1.32 -7.62 5.44
C LEU A 56 2.71 -6.98 5.57
N GLN A 57 3.18 -6.71 6.78
CA GLN A 57 4.50 -6.10 6.99
C GLN A 57 5.63 -6.99 6.48
N GLU A 58 5.55 -8.30 6.70
CA GLU A 58 6.52 -9.27 6.18
C GLU A 58 6.50 -9.32 4.64
N ALA A 59 5.32 -9.38 4.03
CA ALA A 59 5.19 -9.37 2.57
C ALA A 59 5.73 -8.06 1.96
N LEU A 60 5.48 -6.92 2.60
CA LEU A 60 6.02 -5.63 2.16
C LEU A 60 7.55 -5.59 2.23
N LYS A 61 8.14 -6.17 3.28
CA LYS A 61 9.60 -6.28 3.42
C LYS A 61 10.20 -7.18 2.33
N GLU A 62 9.57 -8.34 2.08
CA GLU A 62 9.98 -9.25 1.01
C GLU A 62 9.92 -8.57 -0.36
N TYR A 63 8.83 -7.85 -0.65
CA TYR A 63 8.69 -7.08 -1.88
C TYR A 63 9.81 -6.06 -2.03
N GLN A 64 10.14 -5.31 -0.98
CA GLN A 64 11.21 -4.32 -1.00
C GLN A 64 12.59 -4.95 -1.23
N GLU A 65 12.87 -6.09 -0.60
CA GLU A 65 14.11 -6.84 -0.81
C GLU A 65 14.21 -7.38 -2.25
N LYS A 66 13.10 -7.89 -2.79
CA LYS A 66 13.02 -8.36 -4.19
C LYS A 66 13.25 -7.21 -5.17
N SER A 67 12.63 -6.05 -4.96
CA SER A 67 12.84 -4.86 -5.79
C SER A 67 14.29 -4.37 -5.76
N LYS A 68 14.94 -4.37 -4.58
CA LYS A 68 16.36 -4.02 -4.43
C LYS A 68 17.28 -4.99 -5.18
N LYS A 69 17.05 -6.30 -5.03
CA LYS A 69 17.84 -7.34 -5.73
C LYS A 69 17.74 -7.23 -7.26
N LEU A 70 16.59 -6.79 -7.76
CA LEU A 70 16.35 -6.60 -9.18
C LEU A 70 16.85 -5.24 -9.72
N GLY A 71 17.48 -4.41 -8.89
CA GLY A 71 18.03 -3.11 -9.31
C GLY A 71 16.99 -2.03 -9.55
N PHE A 72 15.74 -2.21 -9.09
CA PHE A 72 14.71 -1.16 -9.14
C PHE A 72 14.90 -0.16 -7.99
N GLU A 73 16.07 0.45 -7.90
CA GLU A 73 16.30 1.55 -6.97
C GLU A 73 15.71 2.83 -7.55
N LYS A 74 14.64 3.28 -6.90
CA LYS A 74 13.87 4.52 -7.12
C LYS A 74 12.80 4.45 -8.21
N GLY A 75 11.55 4.43 -7.74
CA GLY A 75 10.41 5.05 -8.40
C GLY A 75 10.05 4.43 -9.74
N TYR A 76 9.00 3.61 -9.75
CA TYR A 76 8.14 3.48 -10.92
C TYR A 76 7.46 4.83 -11.19
N HIS A 77 8.22 5.82 -11.68
CA HIS A 77 7.69 6.84 -12.57
C HIS A 77 7.61 6.16 -13.94
N SER A 78 6.41 5.70 -14.28
CA SER A 78 6.07 5.41 -15.65
C SER A 78 6.27 6.72 -16.43
N LYS A 79 7.41 6.86 -17.11
CA LYS A 79 7.52 7.82 -18.21
C LYS A 79 6.60 7.29 -19.31
N LYS A 80 5.46 7.93 -19.47
CA LYS A 80 4.90 8.13 -20.80
C LYS A 80 5.54 9.37 -21.41
#